data_AF-A0A8S1ASU4-F1
#
_entry.id   AF-A0A8S1ASU4-F1
#
_cell.length_a   1.000
_cell.length_b   1.000
_cell.length_c   1.000
_cell.angle_alpha   90.00
_cell.angle_beta   90.00
_cell.angle_gamma   90.00
#
_symmetry.space_group_name_H-M   'P 1'
#
loop_
_entity.id
_entity.type
_entity.pdbx_description
1 polymer ?
#
loop_
_entity_poly.entity_id
_entity_poly.type
_entity_poly.pdbx_seq_one_letter_code
_entity_poly.pdbx_strand_id
1 'polypeptide(L)'
;MSNNSVQIVAPSGEHTFILNEEVLKNLLTRDDVKDCGVVLVSVAGAYRKGKSFLLDFFLRYLDYTYNQGNGDGKWLGVAEQSLEGFSWEGGSDRHTTGIHLWSQPFKATLENGEKVVILLMDTQGTFDSESTVKDNATVFALSTMLSSVLIYNLSQNIEEDDLQHLELFMDYGCVAMDKIEGKPFQKLLFLVRDWSYPYDHKYGIQGGKELLEKRLQIKDGQHEELQKLRKYIRRCFEECTCFLMPHPGLKVATDPKFKGKLSDIQPEFLESLEELVPMVLAPENLVAKTINEQKVKARDLLNYFTSYIEIFNSEKLPEPTTILQATAEANNRSAMSEASDIYKTLMEEICGGSKPYIQPDMLDKENWKVMNKALHSFDSKKKMGGIEMSATFRNELVKELEEMYTQLAAHNEGKNVYRILGTPIVFLTIMILGYVLGAVASTFGIQILVAVGEGATIGAALMLAVWGYTRISGNLRDVGMQLDDVAAKIRNFVHHHAFGSPYHTASPLTATTATYMDNKKDS
;
A
#
# COMPACT_ATOMS: atom_id res chain seq x y z
N MET A 1 -2.90 18.54 3.70
CA MET A 1 -1.63 18.48 4.46
C MET A 1 -0.77 19.64 3.98
N SER A 2 -0.14 20.38 4.88
CA SER A 2 0.90 21.35 4.52
C SER A 2 2.06 20.62 3.84
N ASN A 3 2.65 21.18 2.79
CA ASN A 3 3.81 20.61 2.11
C ASN A 3 5.04 20.66 3.02
N ASN A 4 5.38 19.53 3.62
CA ASN A 4 6.52 19.40 4.52
C ASN A 4 7.19 18.01 4.42
N SER A 5 8.39 17.94 4.99
CA SER A 5 9.08 16.67 5.28
C SER A 5 8.38 15.96 6.45
N VAL A 6 8.17 14.66 6.29
CA VAL A 6 7.47 13.81 7.25
C VAL A 6 8.37 12.64 7.64
N GLN A 7 8.63 12.50 8.93
CA GLN A 7 9.43 11.39 9.45
C GLN A 7 8.62 10.10 9.43
N ILE A 8 9.10 9.12 8.66
CA ILE A 8 8.46 7.81 8.50
C ILE A 8 9.16 6.76 9.36
N VAL A 9 10.48 6.81 9.44
CA VAL A 9 11.26 5.93 10.32
C VAL A 9 12.00 6.82 11.29
N ALA A 10 11.83 6.58 12.59
CA ALA A 10 12.52 7.29 13.65
C ALA A 10 13.44 6.32 14.41
N PRO A 11 14.67 6.72 14.76
CA PRO A 11 15.46 5.95 15.70
C PRO A 11 14.78 5.97 17.08
N SER A 12 14.83 4.84 17.76
CA SER A 12 14.33 4.62 19.11
C SER A 12 15.49 4.29 20.05
N GLY A 13 15.21 4.22 21.35
CA GLY A 13 16.16 3.71 22.34
C GLY A 13 16.67 2.31 21.96
N GLU A 14 17.90 1.99 22.39
CA GLU A 14 18.54 0.69 22.19
C GLU A 14 18.83 0.30 20.71
N HIS A 15 19.14 1.27 19.84
CA HIS A 15 19.54 0.99 18.44
C HIS A 15 18.47 0.25 17.63
N THR A 16 17.20 0.62 17.86
CA THR A 16 16.03 0.13 17.13
C THR A 16 15.38 1.27 16.34
N PHE A 17 14.56 0.93 15.36
CA PHE A 17 13.82 1.87 14.53
C PHE A 17 12.31 1.69 14.71
N ILE A 18 11.58 2.80 14.86
CA ILE A 18 10.12 2.80 14.90
C ILE A 18 9.60 3.30 13.56
N LEU A 19 8.75 2.49 12.93
CA LEU A 19 7.98 2.90 11.75
C LEU A 19 6.74 3.67 12.21
N ASN A 20 6.58 4.90 11.73
CA ASN A 20 5.36 5.68 11.91
C ASN A 20 4.29 5.22 10.90
N GLU A 21 3.72 4.05 11.18
CA GLU A 21 2.83 3.33 10.26
C GLU A 21 1.58 4.15 9.91
N GLU A 22 0.99 4.87 10.87
CA GLU A 22 -0.20 5.69 10.64
C GLU A 22 0.07 6.80 9.62
N VAL A 23 1.20 7.49 9.77
CA VAL A 23 1.62 8.56 8.87
C VAL A 23 1.93 8.04 7.48
N LEU A 24 2.65 6.92 7.39
CA LEU A 24 2.97 6.28 6.12
C LEU A 24 1.71 5.78 5.40
N LYS A 25 0.79 5.16 6.15
CA LYS A 25 -0.51 4.70 5.64
C LYS A 25 -1.32 5.88 5.09
N ASN A 26 -1.45 6.96 5.86
CA ASN A 26 -2.16 8.16 5.42
C ASN A 26 -1.54 8.81 4.16
N LEU A 27 -0.24 8.65 3.93
CA LEU A 27 0.43 9.12 2.71
C LEU A 27 0.16 8.19 1.51
N LEU A 28 0.33 6.88 1.71
CA LEU A 28 0.38 5.88 0.63
C LEU A 28 -0.98 5.30 0.25
N THR A 29 -1.99 5.35 1.12
CA THR A 29 -3.32 4.80 0.87
C THR A 29 -4.37 5.84 0.48
N ARG A 30 -3.95 7.07 0.11
CA ARG A 30 -4.89 8.09 -0.39
C ARG A 30 -5.52 7.61 -1.70
N ASP A 31 -6.81 7.85 -1.88
CA ASP A 31 -7.55 7.38 -3.07
C ASP A 31 -6.96 7.86 -4.39
N ASP A 32 -6.26 9.00 -4.37
CA ASP A 32 -5.66 9.60 -5.55
C ASP A 32 -4.26 9.07 -5.89
N VAL A 33 -3.67 8.21 -5.07
CA VAL A 33 -2.30 7.66 -5.25
C VAL A 33 -2.19 6.15 -5.05
N LYS A 34 -3.06 5.53 -4.24
CA LYS A 34 -2.91 4.17 -3.70
C LYS A 34 -2.68 3.08 -4.75
N ASP A 35 -3.30 3.22 -5.92
CA ASP A 35 -3.25 2.24 -7.01
C ASP A 35 -2.23 2.59 -8.11
N CYS A 36 -1.51 3.70 -7.97
CA CYS A 36 -0.45 4.11 -8.91
C CYS A 36 0.85 3.36 -8.60
N GLY A 37 1.65 3.08 -9.64
CA GLY A 37 3.02 2.60 -9.46
C GLY A 37 3.88 3.67 -8.77
N VAL A 38 4.90 3.26 -8.02
CA VAL A 38 5.76 4.22 -7.28
C VAL A 38 7.09 4.43 -7.99
N VAL A 39 7.54 5.68 -8.10
CA VAL A 39 8.94 6.05 -8.34
C VAL A 39 9.48 6.58 -7.02
N LEU A 40 10.40 5.86 -6.37
CA LEU A 40 10.97 6.28 -5.10
C LEU A 40 12.44 6.64 -5.29
N VAL A 41 12.75 7.92 -5.20
CA VAL A 41 14.12 8.44 -5.31
C VAL A 41 14.66 8.69 -3.91
N SER A 42 15.73 7.99 -3.56
CA SER A 42 16.39 8.11 -2.26
C SER A 42 17.74 8.79 -2.39
N VAL A 43 18.08 9.66 -1.45
CA VAL A 43 19.45 10.17 -1.30
C VAL A 43 20.03 9.65 0.01
N ALA A 44 21.07 8.82 -0.09
CA ALA A 44 21.76 8.23 1.05
C ALA A 44 23.26 8.54 1.01
N GLY A 45 23.93 8.49 2.15
CA GLY A 45 25.38 8.72 2.26
C GLY A 45 25.75 9.54 3.48
N ALA A 46 27.02 9.90 3.58
CA ALA A 46 27.59 10.48 4.80
C ALA A 46 26.86 11.74 5.29
N TYR A 47 26.90 11.93 6.60
CA TYR A 47 26.34 13.09 7.28
C TYR A 47 27.05 14.42 6.89
N ARG A 48 26.28 15.53 6.87
CA ARG A 48 26.67 16.90 6.41
C ARG A 48 27.27 17.02 5.02
N LYS A 49 26.85 16.15 4.10
CA LYS A 49 27.24 16.25 2.68
C LYS A 49 26.17 16.88 1.78
N GLY A 50 25.28 17.70 2.34
CA GLY A 50 24.31 18.49 1.58
C GLY A 50 23.24 17.66 0.83
N LYS A 51 22.71 16.59 1.46
CA LYS A 51 21.67 15.73 0.89
C LYS A 51 20.32 16.46 0.79
N SER A 52 19.80 16.95 1.91
CA SER A 52 18.53 17.69 1.97
C SER A 52 18.57 18.96 1.11
N PHE A 53 19.70 19.67 1.08
CA PHE A 53 19.93 20.80 0.16
C PHE A 53 19.77 20.41 -1.31
N LEU A 54 20.25 19.24 -1.72
CA LEU A 54 20.07 18.73 -3.08
C LEU A 54 18.61 18.33 -3.34
N LEU A 55 17.97 17.65 -2.38
CA LEU A 55 16.58 17.22 -2.49
C LEU A 55 15.61 18.40 -2.66
N ASP A 56 15.92 19.57 -2.11
CA ASP A 56 15.08 20.76 -2.32
C ASP A 56 15.11 21.26 -3.76
N PHE A 57 16.23 21.12 -4.48
CA PHE A 57 16.25 21.36 -5.92
C PHE A 57 15.40 20.34 -6.67
N PHE A 58 15.40 19.08 -6.22
CA PHE A 58 14.55 18.04 -6.79
C PHE A 58 13.07 18.39 -6.58
N LEU A 59 12.70 18.85 -5.39
CA LEU A 59 11.35 19.34 -5.10
C LEU A 59 10.96 20.50 -6.01
N ARG A 60 11.86 21.47 -6.22
CA ARG A 60 11.61 22.61 -7.11
C ARG A 60 11.38 22.14 -8.56
N TYR A 61 12.18 21.21 -9.06
CA TYR A 61 11.99 20.60 -10.38
C TYR A 61 10.65 19.86 -10.49
N LEU A 62 10.31 19.06 -9.47
CA LEU A 62 9.09 18.27 -9.47
C LEU A 62 7.83 19.14 -9.45
N ASP A 63 7.82 20.19 -8.63
CA ASP A 63 6.70 21.14 -8.60
C ASP A 63 6.54 21.86 -9.93
N TYR A 64 7.65 22.36 -10.49
CA TYR A 64 7.66 23.03 -11.78
C TYR A 64 7.17 22.10 -12.92
N THR A 65 7.68 20.87 -12.98
CA THR A 65 7.42 19.95 -14.09
C THR A 65 6.05 19.27 -13.99
N TYR A 66 5.66 18.79 -12.80
CA TYR A 66 4.50 17.92 -12.63
C TYR A 66 3.27 18.63 -12.04
N ASN A 67 3.43 19.75 -11.33
CA ASN A 67 2.29 20.52 -10.81
C ASN A 67 1.98 21.76 -11.67
N GLN A 68 3.01 22.50 -12.10
CA GLN A 68 2.83 23.73 -12.88
C GLN A 68 2.74 23.48 -14.40
N GLY A 69 3.36 22.39 -14.89
CA GLY A 69 3.29 21.99 -16.30
C GLY A 69 4.03 22.92 -17.26
N ASN A 70 5.00 23.70 -16.76
CA ASN A 70 5.74 24.65 -17.58
C ASN A 70 6.90 23.95 -18.31
N GLY A 71 6.99 24.14 -19.63
CA GLY A 71 7.99 23.51 -20.50
C GLY A 71 9.13 24.43 -20.94
N ASP A 72 9.31 25.60 -20.34
CA ASP A 72 10.31 26.59 -20.78
C ASP A 72 11.75 26.30 -20.30
N GLY A 73 11.94 25.22 -19.53
CA GLY A 73 13.21 24.75 -19.02
C GLY A 73 13.76 25.50 -17.81
N LYS A 74 13.10 26.57 -17.32
CA LYS A 74 13.63 27.44 -16.25
C LYS A 74 13.21 27.01 -14.85
N TRP A 75 13.32 25.72 -14.57
CA TRP A 75 12.84 25.13 -13.33
C TRP A 75 13.67 25.53 -12.09
N LEU A 76 14.92 25.96 -12.26
CA LEU A 76 15.77 26.41 -11.15
C LEU A 76 15.15 27.59 -10.39
N GLY A 77 14.25 28.35 -11.01
CA GLY A 77 13.52 29.45 -10.37
C GLY A 77 14.23 30.80 -10.43
N VAL A 78 13.78 31.74 -9.60
CA VAL A 78 14.30 33.11 -9.57
C VAL A 78 15.53 33.20 -8.68
N ALA A 79 16.56 33.94 -9.11
CA ALA A 79 17.86 33.99 -8.44
C ALA A 79 17.83 34.38 -6.94
N GLU A 80 16.91 35.27 -6.56
CA GLU A 80 16.75 35.78 -5.19
C GLU A 80 15.82 34.95 -4.30
N GLN A 81 15.15 33.94 -4.87
CA GLN A 81 14.20 33.11 -4.14
C GLN A 81 14.93 32.11 -3.24
N SER A 82 14.58 32.09 -1.95
CA SER A 82 15.08 31.11 -1.00
C SER A 82 14.68 29.68 -1.38
N LEU A 83 15.49 28.72 -0.98
CA LEU A 83 15.20 27.30 -1.16
C LEU A 83 14.34 26.81 0.00
N GLU A 84 13.24 26.13 -0.31
CA GLU A 84 12.27 25.62 0.65
C GLU A 84 12.02 24.14 0.37
N GLY A 85 11.83 23.33 1.41
CA GLY A 85 11.64 21.89 1.26
C GLY A 85 11.94 21.10 2.53
N PHE A 86 12.79 20.09 2.42
CA PHE A 86 13.34 19.39 3.56
C PHE A 86 14.11 20.36 4.45
N SER A 87 14.02 20.18 5.78
CA SER A 87 14.74 21.07 6.68
C SER A 87 16.24 20.77 6.60
N TRP A 88 17.04 21.79 6.29
CA TRP A 88 18.49 21.73 6.22
C TRP A 88 19.11 22.95 6.88
N GLU A 89 20.21 22.74 7.59
CA GLU A 89 20.98 23.82 8.21
C GLU A 89 22.48 23.56 8.09
N GLY A 90 23.28 24.61 8.26
CA GLY A 90 24.73 24.51 8.47
C GLY A 90 25.07 23.95 9.86
N GLY A 91 26.36 23.89 10.18
CA GLY A 91 26.85 23.44 11.49
C GLY A 91 27.26 21.97 11.56
N SER A 92 27.86 21.60 12.69
CA SER A 92 28.53 20.30 12.90
C SER A 92 27.62 19.16 13.37
N ASP A 93 26.44 19.44 13.95
CA ASP A 93 25.80 18.50 14.90
C ASP A 93 25.02 17.34 14.30
N ARG A 94 23.70 17.32 14.21
CA ARG A 94 22.99 16.52 13.19
C ARG A 94 21.64 17.15 12.94
N HIS A 95 21.08 16.89 11.76
CA HIS A 95 19.84 17.56 11.37
C HIS A 95 18.74 16.54 11.04
N THR A 96 18.97 15.64 10.08
CA THR A 96 18.01 14.58 9.73
C THR A 96 18.28 13.31 10.54
N THR A 97 17.25 12.76 11.19
CA THR A 97 17.30 11.47 11.92
C THR A 97 16.33 10.46 11.31
N GLY A 98 16.75 9.20 11.17
CA GLY A 98 15.96 8.16 10.54
C GLY A 98 15.68 8.39 9.04
N ILE A 99 14.44 8.16 8.59
CA ILE A 99 14.03 8.28 7.18
C ILE A 99 12.82 9.20 7.08
N HIS A 100 12.90 10.17 6.17
CA HIS A 100 11.86 11.14 5.89
C HIS A 100 11.35 11.01 4.45
N LEU A 101 10.04 11.15 4.27
CA LEU A 101 9.40 11.30 2.97
C LEU A 101 8.82 12.70 2.81
N TRP A 102 8.74 13.18 1.58
CA TRP A 102 7.95 14.36 1.27
C TRP A 102 6.44 14.05 1.36
N SER A 103 5.68 14.88 2.07
CA SER A 103 4.23 14.68 2.31
C SER A 103 3.33 14.76 1.08
N GLN A 104 3.81 15.34 -0.03
CA GLN A 104 3.04 15.49 -1.26
C GLN A 104 3.65 14.62 -2.37
N PRO A 105 3.05 13.45 -2.70
CA PRO A 105 3.46 12.68 -3.86
C PRO A 105 3.18 13.45 -5.16
N PHE A 106 4.12 13.43 -6.10
CA PHE A 106 3.95 14.05 -7.41
C PHE A 106 3.40 13.03 -8.40
N LYS A 107 2.40 13.39 -9.19
CA LYS A 107 1.77 12.46 -10.13
C LYS A 107 2.41 12.61 -11.50
N ALA A 108 2.76 11.50 -12.12
CA ALA A 108 3.30 11.47 -13.46
C ALA A 108 2.62 10.36 -14.29
N THR A 109 2.75 10.47 -15.60
CA THR A 109 2.37 9.41 -16.53
C THR A 109 3.61 9.03 -17.33
N LEU A 110 3.99 7.76 -17.27
CA LEU A 110 5.12 7.22 -18.03
C LEU A 110 4.77 7.19 -19.54
N GLU A 111 5.78 7.05 -20.40
CA GLU A 111 5.59 6.99 -21.86
C GLU A 111 4.63 5.87 -22.31
N ASN A 112 4.57 4.77 -21.55
CA ASN A 112 3.66 3.65 -21.80
C ASN A 112 2.19 3.92 -21.37
N GLY A 113 1.88 5.13 -20.89
CA GLY A 113 0.56 5.54 -20.42
C GLY A 113 0.24 5.17 -18.96
N GLU A 114 1.18 4.55 -18.25
CA GLU A 114 1.01 4.15 -16.86
C GLU A 114 1.08 5.34 -15.91
N LYS A 115 0.12 5.41 -14.98
CA LYS A 115 0.11 6.41 -13.92
C LYS A 115 1.03 5.99 -12.78
N VAL A 116 1.95 6.87 -12.41
CA VAL A 116 2.87 6.67 -11.31
C VAL A 116 2.86 7.86 -10.35
N VAL A 117 3.34 7.62 -9.14
CA VAL A 117 3.61 8.66 -8.15
C VAL A 117 5.08 8.69 -7.79
N ILE A 118 5.64 9.89 -7.78
CA ILE A 118 7.04 10.15 -7.44
C ILE A 118 7.09 10.56 -5.96
N LEU A 119 7.96 9.87 -5.22
CA LEU A 119 8.25 10.11 -3.82
C LEU A 119 9.75 10.40 -3.67
N LEU A 120 10.08 11.41 -2.87
CA LEU A 120 11.44 11.71 -2.47
C LEU A 120 11.67 11.22 -1.04
N MET A 121 12.79 10.54 -0.83
CA MET A 121 13.22 10.00 0.45
C MET A 121 14.56 10.61 0.87
N ASP A 122 14.52 11.36 1.97
CA ASP A 122 15.72 11.86 2.65
C ASP A 122 16.08 10.91 3.79
N THR A 123 17.35 10.54 3.87
CA THR A 123 17.84 9.58 4.85
C THR A 123 18.81 10.27 5.79
N GLN A 124 18.85 9.80 7.04
CA GLN A 124 19.92 10.17 7.96
C GLN A 124 21.28 9.92 7.31
N GLY A 125 22.21 10.82 7.60
CA GLY A 125 23.57 10.64 7.15
C GLY A 125 24.26 9.54 7.93
N THR A 126 24.88 8.62 7.21
CA THR A 126 25.69 7.57 7.81
C THR A 126 26.96 8.18 8.45
N PHE A 127 27.48 7.51 9.48
CA PHE A 127 28.74 7.84 10.18
C PHE A 127 28.72 9.12 11.03
N ASP A 128 27.61 9.38 11.73
CA ASP A 128 27.61 10.36 12.82
C ASP A 128 28.21 9.76 14.11
N SER A 129 28.50 10.61 15.10
CA SER A 129 29.09 10.18 16.38
C SER A 129 28.11 9.52 17.35
N GLU A 130 26.82 9.48 17.01
CA GLU A 130 25.73 9.04 17.89
C GLU A 130 25.08 7.72 17.43
N SER A 131 25.34 7.29 16.21
CA SER A 131 24.74 6.12 15.56
C SER A 131 25.77 5.02 15.37
N THR A 132 25.34 3.78 15.57
CA THR A 132 26.23 2.62 15.36
C THR A 132 26.42 2.32 13.88
N VAL A 133 27.42 1.52 13.55
CA VAL A 133 27.61 0.97 12.19
C VAL A 133 26.34 0.22 11.74
N LYS A 134 25.67 -0.48 12.67
CA LYS A 134 24.40 -1.16 12.41
C LYS A 134 23.29 -0.18 12.04
N ASP A 135 23.14 0.92 12.78
CA ASP A 135 22.08 1.92 12.51
C ASP A 135 22.25 2.52 11.11
N ASN A 136 23.49 2.86 10.76
CA ASN A 136 23.85 3.40 9.45
C ASN A 136 23.60 2.39 8.33
N ALA A 137 23.98 1.14 8.55
CA ALA A 137 23.73 0.03 7.66
C ALA A 137 22.23 -0.20 7.41
N THR A 138 21.42 -0.18 8.47
CA THR A 138 19.96 -0.37 8.39
C THR A 138 19.31 0.71 7.54
N VAL A 139 19.59 1.99 7.83
CA VAL A 139 19.03 3.12 7.07
C VAL A 139 19.42 3.01 5.60
N PHE A 140 20.68 2.69 5.32
CA PHE A 140 21.17 2.56 3.95
C PHE A 140 20.52 1.35 3.23
N ALA A 141 20.41 0.20 3.90
CA ALA A 141 19.80 -1.01 3.35
C ALA A 141 18.33 -0.80 3.02
N LEU A 142 17.55 -0.22 3.95
CA LEU A 142 16.16 0.17 3.71
C LEU A 142 16.05 1.09 2.51
N SER A 143 16.92 2.10 2.44
CA SER A 143 16.94 3.06 1.34
C SER A 143 17.20 2.40 -0.01
N THR A 144 18.11 1.44 -0.05
CA THR A 144 18.45 0.67 -1.26
C THR A 144 17.31 -0.26 -1.69
N MET A 145 16.75 -1.03 -0.76
CA MET A 145 15.71 -2.02 -1.09
C MET A 145 14.40 -1.36 -1.49
N LEU A 146 14.04 -0.23 -0.86
CA LEU A 146 12.77 0.45 -1.10
C LEU A 146 12.81 1.33 -2.35
N SER A 147 13.94 1.98 -2.63
CA SER A 147 14.05 2.93 -3.75
C SER A 147 14.10 2.24 -5.12
N SER A 148 13.62 2.95 -6.15
CA SER A 148 13.90 2.60 -7.54
C SER A 148 15.16 3.29 -8.05
N VAL A 149 15.48 4.46 -7.49
CA VAL A 149 16.74 5.16 -7.72
C VAL A 149 17.38 5.50 -6.39
N LEU A 150 18.55 4.91 -6.14
CA LEU A 150 19.40 5.27 -5.00
C LEU A 150 20.51 6.22 -5.46
N ILE A 151 20.52 7.43 -4.92
CA ILE A 151 21.58 8.40 -5.08
C ILE A 151 22.52 8.25 -3.88
N TYR A 152 23.70 7.69 -4.13
CA TYR A 152 24.75 7.57 -3.13
C TYR A 152 25.62 8.84 -3.15
N ASN A 153 25.34 9.75 -2.20
CA ASN A 153 25.96 11.07 -2.10
C ASN A 153 27.29 10.99 -1.34
N LEU A 154 28.38 11.06 -2.10
CA LEU A 154 29.76 10.95 -1.66
C LEU A 154 30.45 12.31 -1.67
N SER A 155 31.53 12.45 -0.89
CA SER A 155 32.28 13.69 -0.77
C SER A 155 33.62 13.55 -1.47
N GLN A 156 33.92 14.45 -2.40
CA GLN A 156 35.19 14.61 -3.13
C GLN A 156 35.59 13.45 -4.04
N ASN A 157 35.47 12.19 -3.63
CA ASN A 157 35.92 11.03 -4.40
C ASN A 157 35.07 9.79 -4.07
N ILE A 158 35.35 8.68 -4.76
CA ILE A 158 34.87 7.34 -4.42
C ILE A 158 36.05 6.58 -3.80
N GLU A 159 35.98 6.34 -2.50
CA GLU A 159 37.00 5.64 -1.72
C GLU A 159 36.65 4.15 -1.57
N GLU A 160 37.60 3.32 -1.10
CA GLU A 160 37.34 1.87 -0.97
C GLU A 160 36.37 1.57 0.19
N ASP A 161 36.40 2.36 1.26
CA ASP A 161 35.45 2.28 2.37
C ASP A 161 34.03 2.61 1.91
N ASP A 162 33.84 3.60 1.01
CA ASP A 162 32.56 3.89 0.38
C ASP A 162 31.98 2.66 -0.32
N LEU A 163 32.84 1.90 -1.02
CA LEU A 163 32.45 0.68 -1.69
C LEU A 163 32.20 -0.45 -0.69
N GLN A 164 33.00 -0.58 0.37
CA GLN A 164 32.80 -1.60 1.41
C GLN A 164 31.50 -1.38 2.18
N HIS A 165 31.06 -0.13 2.36
CA HIS A 165 29.72 0.13 2.88
C HIS A 165 28.65 -0.49 1.98
N LEU A 166 28.89 -0.58 0.66
CA LEU A 166 28.00 -1.28 -0.26
C LEU A 166 27.99 -2.80 -0.09
N GLU A 167 29.05 -3.38 0.48
CA GLU A 167 29.25 -4.83 0.60
C GLU A 167 28.18 -5.51 1.45
N LEU A 168 27.80 -4.86 2.57
CA LEU A 168 26.91 -5.45 3.56
C LEU A 168 25.57 -5.94 3.00
N PHE A 169 25.12 -5.36 1.88
CA PHE A 169 23.85 -5.68 1.22
C PHE A 169 24.02 -6.31 -0.16
N MET A 170 25.25 -6.43 -0.66
CA MET A 170 25.55 -7.27 -1.82
C MET A 170 25.31 -8.75 -1.51
N ASP A 171 25.55 -9.18 -0.27
CA ASP A 171 25.28 -10.56 0.16
C ASP A 171 23.79 -10.89 0.06
N TYR A 172 22.91 -9.95 0.43
CA TYR A 172 21.47 -10.06 0.13
C TYR A 172 21.21 -10.15 -1.36
N GLY A 173 21.74 -9.22 -2.14
CA GLY A 173 21.55 -9.20 -3.59
C GLY A 173 21.99 -10.51 -4.26
N CYS A 174 23.08 -11.11 -3.78
CA CYS A 174 23.59 -12.39 -4.27
C CYS A 174 22.65 -13.55 -3.95
N VAL A 175 22.18 -13.66 -2.70
CA VAL A 175 21.23 -14.72 -2.32
C VAL A 175 19.89 -14.55 -3.04
N ALA A 176 19.49 -13.30 -3.31
CA ALA A 176 18.30 -13.01 -4.08
C ALA A 176 18.44 -13.44 -5.55
N MET A 177 19.59 -13.21 -6.20
CA MET A 177 19.82 -13.57 -7.62
C MET A 177 19.58 -15.04 -7.94
N ASP A 178 19.81 -15.95 -7.00
CA ASP A 178 19.58 -17.38 -7.23
C ASP A 178 18.10 -17.78 -7.13
N LYS A 179 17.24 -16.89 -6.60
CA LYS A 179 15.81 -17.17 -6.36
C LYS A 179 14.85 -16.23 -7.10
N ILE A 180 15.35 -15.13 -7.67
CA ILE A 180 14.54 -14.14 -8.39
C ILE A 180 14.95 -14.10 -9.86
N GLU A 181 13.99 -13.86 -10.73
CA GLU A 181 14.28 -13.53 -12.13
C GLU A 181 14.69 -12.05 -12.18
N GLY A 182 15.91 -11.77 -12.66
CA GLY A 182 16.44 -10.41 -12.81
C GLY A 182 17.37 -9.96 -11.69
N LYS A 183 17.58 -8.65 -11.58
CA LYS A 183 18.47 -8.04 -10.58
C LYS A 183 17.66 -7.53 -9.38
N PRO A 184 18.21 -7.61 -8.16
CA PRO A 184 17.49 -7.24 -6.93
C PRO A 184 17.24 -5.73 -6.82
N PHE A 185 18.10 -4.90 -7.41
CA PHE A 185 18.02 -3.45 -7.35
C PHE A 185 18.02 -2.84 -8.76
N GLN A 186 17.45 -1.65 -8.88
CA GLN A 186 17.28 -0.97 -10.16
C GLN A 186 18.44 -0.01 -10.43
N LYS A 187 18.34 1.26 -10.05
CA LYS A 187 19.38 2.26 -10.35
C LYS A 187 20.18 2.67 -9.12
N LEU A 188 21.51 2.66 -9.25
CA LEU A 188 22.46 3.26 -8.31
C LEU A 188 23.21 4.39 -9.01
N LEU A 189 23.09 5.61 -8.47
CA LEU A 189 23.84 6.78 -8.92
C LEU A 189 24.86 7.19 -7.87
N PHE A 190 26.16 7.04 -8.16
CA PHE A 190 27.23 7.63 -7.37
C PHE A 190 27.31 9.13 -7.63
N LEU A 191 26.87 9.94 -6.68
CA LEU A 191 26.93 11.38 -6.77
C LEU A 191 28.14 11.89 -5.98
N VAL A 192 29.22 12.22 -6.68
CA VAL A 192 30.45 12.74 -6.07
C VAL A 192 30.36 14.26 -5.96
N ARG A 193 30.19 14.76 -4.74
CA ARG A 193 30.13 16.18 -4.41
C ARG A 193 31.53 16.78 -4.36
N ASP A 194 31.63 18.08 -4.62
CA ASP A 194 32.89 18.83 -4.48
C ASP A 194 34.07 18.23 -5.27
N TRP A 195 33.80 17.67 -6.45
CA TRP A 195 34.82 17.10 -7.31
C TRP A 195 35.84 18.18 -7.70
N SER A 196 37.10 17.92 -7.36
CA SER A 196 38.17 18.92 -7.43
C SER A 196 39.08 18.75 -8.64
N TYR A 197 38.84 17.73 -9.47
CA TYR A 197 39.73 17.36 -10.58
C TYR A 197 39.04 17.36 -11.95
N PRO A 198 38.36 18.46 -12.36
CA PRO A 198 37.65 18.53 -13.64
C PRO A 198 38.57 18.39 -14.87
N TYR A 199 39.87 18.58 -14.66
CA TYR A 199 40.92 18.42 -15.68
C TYR A 199 41.31 16.94 -15.92
N ASP A 200 41.05 16.04 -14.96
CA ASP A 200 41.26 14.58 -15.15
C ASP A 200 39.95 13.95 -15.66
N HIS A 201 38.85 14.22 -14.96
CA HIS A 201 37.50 13.79 -15.34
C HIS A 201 36.55 14.99 -15.25
N LYS A 202 35.92 15.36 -16.37
CA LYS A 202 35.01 16.51 -16.44
C LYS A 202 33.80 16.37 -15.50
N TYR A 203 33.21 17.50 -15.11
CA TYR A 203 31.91 17.50 -14.43
C TYR A 203 30.82 16.83 -15.28
N GLY A 204 29.76 16.38 -14.61
CA GLY A 204 28.62 15.72 -15.26
C GLY A 204 28.73 14.19 -15.32
N ILE A 205 27.84 13.58 -16.12
CA ILE A 205 27.71 12.12 -16.24
C ILE A 205 28.89 11.48 -16.97
N GLN A 206 29.46 12.19 -17.95
CA GLN A 206 30.48 11.63 -18.84
C GLN A 206 31.79 11.38 -18.07
N GLY A 207 32.29 12.37 -17.34
CA GLY A 207 33.48 12.19 -16.51
C GLY A 207 33.21 11.27 -15.32
N GLY A 208 31.99 11.26 -14.77
CA GLY A 208 31.60 10.32 -13.73
C GLY A 208 31.63 8.87 -14.19
N LYS A 209 31.15 8.59 -15.40
CA LYS A 209 31.24 7.25 -16.02
C LYS A 209 32.69 6.78 -16.12
N GLU A 210 33.59 7.63 -16.62
CA GLU A 210 35.01 7.32 -16.76
C GLU A 210 35.68 7.05 -15.40
N LEU A 211 35.38 7.87 -14.39
CA LEU A 211 35.89 7.68 -13.02
C LEU A 211 35.38 6.36 -12.43
N LEU A 212 34.07 6.09 -12.55
CA LEU A 212 33.45 4.89 -12.00
C LEU A 212 34.00 3.62 -12.65
N GLU A 213 34.18 3.61 -13.96
CA GLU A 213 34.78 2.46 -14.68
C GLU A 213 36.19 2.16 -14.19
N LYS A 214 36.99 3.21 -13.98
CA LYS A 214 38.35 3.12 -13.42
C LYS A 214 38.35 2.59 -11.99
N ARG A 215 37.41 3.01 -11.14
CA ARG A 215 37.29 2.57 -9.73
C ARG A 215 36.78 1.13 -9.59
N LEU A 216 35.83 0.74 -10.44
CA LEU A 216 35.26 -0.60 -10.46
C LEU A 216 36.03 -1.58 -11.37
N GLN A 217 37.18 -1.18 -11.92
CA GLN A 217 38.04 -2.08 -12.68
C GLN A 217 38.64 -3.15 -11.77
N ILE A 218 38.44 -4.41 -12.13
CA ILE A 218 39.04 -5.57 -11.47
C ILE A 218 40.45 -5.76 -12.05
N LYS A 219 41.46 -5.82 -11.18
CA LYS A 219 42.87 -5.98 -11.58
C LYS A 219 43.46 -7.27 -11.03
N ASP A 220 44.26 -7.94 -11.85
CA ASP A 220 45.00 -9.15 -11.47
C ASP A 220 46.05 -8.77 -10.42
N GLY A 221 45.82 -9.16 -9.16
CA GLY A 221 46.63 -8.78 -8.00
C GLY A 221 45.87 -8.06 -6.88
N GLN A 222 44.63 -7.65 -7.10
CA GLN A 222 43.75 -7.16 -6.02
C GLN A 222 43.36 -8.30 -5.06
N HIS A 223 43.17 -7.97 -3.78
CA HIS A 223 42.63 -8.90 -2.79
C HIS A 223 41.28 -9.46 -3.25
N GLU A 224 41.01 -10.74 -2.98
CA GLU A 224 39.83 -11.44 -3.50
C GLU A 224 38.51 -10.76 -3.10
N GLU A 225 38.45 -10.22 -1.88
CA GLU A 225 37.32 -9.47 -1.33
C GLU A 225 37.00 -8.21 -2.16
N LEU A 226 38.02 -7.43 -2.52
CA LEU A 226 37.87 -6.23 -3.36
C LEU A 226 37.38 -6.56 -4.78
N GLN A 227 37.79 -7.73 -5.31
CA GLN A 227 37.30 -8.21 -6.60
C GLN A 227 35.84 -8.67 -6.51
N LYS A 228 35.47 -9.38 -5.44
CA LYS A 228 34.09 -9.84 -5.17
C LYS A 228 33.15 -8.64 -5.09
N LEU A 229 33.49 -7.65 -4.29
CA LEU A 229 32.72 -6.42 -4.12
C LEU A 229 32.41 -5.72 -5.45
N ARG A 230 33.42 -5.51 -6.29
CA ARG A 230 33.27 -4.90 -7.62
C ARG A 230 32.39 -5.72 -8.56
N LYS A 231 32.52 -7.05 -8.53
CA LYS A 231 31.65 -7.95 -9.30
C LYS A 231 30.21 -7.84 -8.84
N TYR A 232 29.97 -7.77 -7.53
CA TYR A 232 28.63 -7.71 -6.98
C TYR A 232 27.93 -6.39 -7.27
N ILE A 233 28.62 -5.25 -7.18
CA ILE A 233 28.06 -3.94 -7.56
C ILE A 233 27.45 -3.99 -8.96
N ARG A 234 28.18 -4.52 -9.95
CA ARG A 234 27.71 -4.63 -11.33
C ARG A 234 26.58 -5.65 -11.52
N ARG A 235 26.49 -6.65 -10.65
CA ARG A 235 25.48 -7.71 -10.72
C ARG A 235 24.17 -7.32 -10.03
N CYS A 236 24.22 -6.59 -8.91
CA CYS A 236 23.04 -6.33 -8.07
C CYS A 236 22.14 -5.21 -8.59
N PHE A 237 22.66 -4.26 -9.36
CA PHE A 237 21.90 -3.13 -9.89
C PHE A 237 21.71 -3.25 -11.41
N GLU A 238 20.49 -3.01 -11.91
CA GLU A 238 20.18 -2.87 -13.34
C GLU A 238 21.09 -1.84 -14.00
N GLU A 239 21.27 -0.70 -13.35
CA GLU A 239 22.11 0.39 -13.81
C GLU A 239 22.97 0.97 -12.67
N CYS A 240 24.26 1.14 -12.93
CA CYS A 240 25.18 1.86 -12.06
C CYS A 240 25.81 3.02 -12.83
N THR A 241 25.54 4.25 -12.39
CA THR A 241 26.06 5.49 -13.00
C THR A 241 26.79 6.32 -11.98
N CYS A 242 27.54 7.32 -12.44
CA CYS A 242 28.22 8.28 -11.58
C CYS A 242 28.13 9.68 -12.17
N PHE A 243 27.90 10.66 -11.32
CA PHE A 243 27.86 12.07 -11.67
C PHE A 243 28.86 12.86 -10.80
N LEU A 244 29.68 13.69 -11.44
CA LEU A 244 30.67 14.52 -10.75
C LEU A 244 30.13 15.95 -10.63
N MET A 245 29.85 16.37 -9.40
CA MET A 245 29.38 17.73 -9.09
C MET A 245 30.55 18.63 -8.68
N PRO A 246 30.61 19.88 -9.16
CA PRO A 246 31.54 20.88 -8.64
C PRO A 246 31.18 21.26 -7.20
N HIS A 247 32.05 22.06 -6.58
CA HIS A 247 31.77 22.65 -5.27
C HIS A 247 30.72 23.78 -5.41
N PRO A 248 29.72 23.91 -4.52
CA PRO A 248 28.65 24.91 -4.67
C PRO A 248 29.10 26.36 -4.39
N GLY A 249 30.28 26.53 -3.83
CA GLY A 249 30.89 27.82 -3.48
C GLY A 249 31.10 28.00 -1.98
N LEU A 250 32.08 28.82 -1.61
CA LEU A 250 32.43 29.02 -0.20
C LEU A 250 31.30 29.67 0.61
N LYS A 251 30.47 30.52 -0.01
CA LYS A 251 29.30 31.12 0.66
C LYS A 251 28.33 30.04 1.13
N VAL A 252 28.00 29.09 0.25
CA VAL A 252 27.12 27.96 0.57
C VAL A 252 27.68 27.11 1.72
N ALA A 253 28.99 26.88 1.73
CA ALA A 253 29.64 26.01 2.70
C ALA A 253 29.86 26.66 4.08
N THR A 254 30.06 27.98 4.14
CA THR A 254 30.57 28.66 5.35
C THR A 254 29.66 29.75 5.90
N ASP A 255 28.71 30.28 5.13
CA ASP A 255 27.83 31.35 5.59
C ASP A 255 26.62 30.78 6.35
N PRO A 256 26.50 31.02 7.68
CA PRO A 256 25.34 30.55 8.45
C PRO A 256 24.02 31.24 8.06
N LYS A 257 24.08 32.36 7.33
CA LYS A 257 22.91 33.10 6.85
C LYS A 257 22.47 32.66 5.45
N PHE A 258 23.17 31.72 4.82
CA PHE A 258 22.77 31.21 3.53
C PHE A 258 21.38 30.56 3.60
N LYS A 259 20.48 30.97 2.69
CA LYS A 259 19.09 30.51 2.60
C LYS A 259 18.76 29.84 1.26
N GLY A 260 19.76 29.38 0.52
CA GLY A 260 19.54 28.68 -0.75
C GLY A 260 19.33 29.59 -1.97
N LYS A 261 19.67 30.88 -1.87
CA LYS A 261 19.58 31.81 -3.00
C LYS A 261 20.55 31.42 -4.10
N LEU A 262 20.09 31.39 -5.35
CA LEU A 262 20.91 30.96 -6.49
C LEU A 262 22.04 31.95 -6.78
N SER A 263 21.82 33.24 -6.51
CA SER A 263 22.84 34.30 -6.67
C SER A 263 24.10 34.09 -5.82
N ASP A 264 24.00 33.30 -4.76
CA ASP A 264 25.11 32.98 -3.86
C ASP A 264 25.78 31.62 -4.17
N ILE A 265 25.28 30.89 -5.17
CA ILE A 265 25.78 29.59 -5.62
C ILE A 265 26.67 29.79 -6.86
N GLN A 266 27.73 28.98 -6.98
CA GLN A 266 28.61 29.04 -8.14
C GLN A 266 27.87 28.64 -9.44
N PRO A 267 28.08 29.36 -10.56
CA PRO A 267 27.40 29.07 -11.83
C PRO A 267 27.61 27.64 -12.33
N GLU A 268 28.84 27.13 -12.27
CA GLU A 268 29.20 25.77 -12.71
C GLU A 268 28.39 24.69 -11.95
N PHE A 269 28.06 24.95 -10.67
CA PHE A 269 27.21 24.07 -9.86
C PHE A 269 25.76 24.12 -10.32
N LEU A 270 25.25 25.30 -10.67
CA LEU A 270 23.90 25.45 -11.22
C LEU A 270 23.77 24.76 -12.57
N GLU A 271 24.75 24.92 -13.46
CA GLU A 271 24.81 24.21 -14.76
C GLU A 271 24.80 22.69 -14.56
N SER A 272 25.57 22.19 -13.59
CA SER A 272 25.59 20.76 -13.25
C SER A 272 24.25 20.29 -12.66
N LEU A 273 23.54 21.13 -11.90
CA LEU A 273 22.19 20.82 -11.43
C LEU A 273 21.18 20.73 -12.57
N GLU A 274 21.27 21.61 -13.56
CA GLU A 274 20.42 21.59 -14.76
C GLU A 274 20.58 20.30 -15.58
N GLU A 275 21.73 19.62 -15.47
CA GLU A 275 21.94 18.29 -16.05
C GLU A 275 21.45 17.17 -15.10
N LEU A 276 21.86 17.21 -13.83
CA LEU A 276 21.63 16.14 -12.86
C LEU A 276 20.15 15.91 -12.57
N VAL A 277 19.38 16.96 -12.31
CA VAL A 277 18.00 16.80 -11.83
C VAL A 277 17.09 16.22 -12.92
N PRO A 278 17.10 16.72 -14.17
CA PRO A 278 16.33 16.10 -15.25
C PRO A 278 16.81 14.67 -15.59
N MET A 279 18.10 14.36 -15.45
CA MET A 279 18.58 12.98 -15.65
C MET A 279 17.85 11.99 -14.72
N VAL A 280 17.52 12.40 -13.50
CA VAL A 280 16.84 11.53 -12.53
C VAL A 280 15.32 11.62 -12.64
N LEU A 281 14.78 12.81 -12.90
CA LEU A 281 13.36 13.12 -12.68
C LEU A 281 12.58 13.55 -13.92
N ALA A 282 13.21 13.67 -15.10
CA ALA A 282 12.47 13.95 -16.33
C ALA A 282 11.48 12.80 -16.63
N PRO A 283 10.33 13.07 -17.26
CA PRO A 283 9.29 12.07 -17.51
C PRO A 283 9.79 10.78 -18.17
N GLU A 284 10.70 10.90 -19.14
CA GLU A 284 11.35 9.81 -19.87
C GLU A 284 12.35 8.99 -19.03
N ASN A 285 12.85 9.56 -17.94
CA ASN A 285 13.86 8.95 -17.08
C ASN A 285 13.27 8.32 -15.80
N LEU A 286 11.96 8.49 -15.56
CA LEU A 286 11.28 7.95 -14.38
C LEU A 286 11.31 6.43 -14.34
N VAL A 287 11.76 5.89 -13.21
CA VAL A 287 11.87 4.44 -13.00
C VAL A 287 10.86 3.99 -11.97
N ALA A 288 9.81 3.30 -12.43
CA ALA A 288 8.85 2.67 -11.52
C ALA A 288 9.53 1.55 -10.72
N LYS A 289 9.26 1.50 -9.41
CA LYS A 289 9.78 0.51 -8.49
C LYS A 289 9.26 -0.86 -8.86
N THR A 290 10.19 -1.78 -9.08
CA THR A 290 9.90 -3.20 -9.27
C THR A 290 10.56 -4.05 -8.19
N ILE A 291 9.87 -5.12 -7.80
CA ILE A 291 10.39 -6.18 -6.92
C ILE A 291 9.94 -7.50 -7.56
N ASN A 292 10.89 -8.38 -7.89
CA ASN A 292 10.62 -9.61 -8.67
C ASN A 292 9.93 -9.34 -10.02
N GLU A 293 10.37 -8.31 -10.75
CA GLU A 293 9.74 -7.81 -11.99
C GLU A 293 8.28 -7.33 -11.82
N GLN A 294 7.72 -7.34 -10.61
CA GLN A 294 6.40 -6.80 -10.34
C GLN A 294 6.51 -5.35 -9.93
N LYS A 295 5.68 -4.51 -10.53
CA LYS A 295 5.57 -3.11 -10.17
C LYS A 295 4.94 -2.97 -8.79
N VAL A 296 5.54 -2.14 -7.96
CA VAL A 296 5.08 -1.86 -6.61
C VAL A 296 4.12 -0.67 -6.66
N LYS A 297 2.89 -0.87 -6.18
CA LYS A 297 1.92 0.22 -6.01
C LYS A 297 2.19 0.99 -4.72
N ALA A 298 1.68 2.21 -4.62
CA ALA A 298 1.86 3.05 -3.43
C ALA A 298 1.39 2.36 -2.15
N ARG A 299 0.20 1.75 -2.17
CA ARG A 299 -0.34 1.00 -1.03
C ARG A 299 0.50 -0.21 -0.62
N ASP A 300 1.14 -0.87 -1.59
CA ASP A 300 1.93 -2.09 -1.36
C ASP A 300 3.28 -1.74 -0.72
N LEU A 301 3.81 -0.55 -1.00
CA LEU A 301 5.05 -0.04 -0.41
C LEU A 301 4.99 -0.01 1.13
N LEU A 302 3.82 0.22 1.72
CA LEU A 302 3.61 0.13 3.17
C LEU A 302 4.01 -1.25 3.72
N ASN A 303 3.59 -2.33 3.06
CA ASN A 303 3.91 -3.70 3.49
C ASN A 303 5.43 -3.94 3.47
N TYR A 304 6.11 -3.44 2.44
CA TYR A 304 7.57 -3.55 2.35
C TYR A 304 8.29 -2.76 3.47
N PHE A 305 7.85 -1.54 3.78
CA PHE A 305 8.39 -0.77 4.91
C PHE A 305 8.22 -1.53 6.23
N THR A 306 7.02 -2.04 6.51
CA THR A 306 6.72 -2.78 7.74
C THR A 306 7.59 -4.03 7.86
N SER A 307 7.59 -4.90 6.84
CA SER A 307 8.35 -6.16 6.88
C SER A 307 9.86 -5.94 6.97
N TYR A 308 10.41 -4.91 6.30
CA TYR A 308 11.84 -4.64 6.41
C TYR A 308 12.21 -4.06 7.77
N ILE A 309 11.47 -3.09 8.31
CA ILE A 309 11.77 -2.53 9.64
C ILE A 309 11.73 -3.61 10.73
N GLU A 310 10.75 -4.51 10.69
CA GLU A 310 10.64 -5.63 11.63
C GLU A 310 11.91 -6.51 11.64
N ILE A 311 12.45 -6.83 10.46
CA ILE A 311 13.67 -7.62 10.32
C ILE A 311 14.90 -6.88 10.86
N PHE A 312 15.07 -5.61 10.47
CA PHE A 312 16.27 -4.85 10.81
C PHE A 312 16.31 -4.42 12.28
N ASN A 313 15.20 -4.53 13.01
CA ASN A 313 15.12 -4.35 14.45
C ASN A 313 15.61 -5.54 15.29
N SER A 314 15.98 -6.67 14.66
CA SER A 314 16.58 -7.79 15.38
C SER A 314 17.97 -7.43 15.97
N GLU A 315 18.44 -8.14 16.99
CA GLU A 315 19.72 -7.81 17.67
C GLU A 315 20.91 -7.74 16.71
N LYS A 316 20.95 -8.66 15.75
CA LYS A 316 22.01 -8.76 14.73
C LYS A 316 21.52 -8.22 13.40
N LEU A 317 22.46 -7.87 12.52
CA LEU A 317 22.11 -7.63 11.12
C LEU A 317 21.51 -8.92 10.55
N PRO A 318 20.35 -8.81 9.86
CA PRO A 318 19.63 -9.97 9.38
C PRO A 318 20.44 -10.72 8.33
N GLU A 319 20.31 -12.04 8.32
CA GLU A 319 20.92 -12.83 7.26
C GLU A 319 20.24 -12.54 5.91
N PRO A 320 20.98 -12.57 4.79
CA PRO A 320 20.45 -12.44 3.43
C PRO A 320 19.18 -13.26 3.16
N THR A 321 19.12 -14.48 3.69
CA THR A 321 17.98 -15.40 3.57
C THR A 321 16.73 -14.88 4.26
N THR A 322 16.88 -14.25 5.43
CA THR A 322 15.79 -13.64 6.20
C THR A 322 15.19 -12.45 5.46
N ILE A 323 16.03 -11.58 4.89
CA ILE A 323 15.56 -10.42 4.09
C ILE A 323 14.79 -10.91 2.86
N LEU A 324 15.27 -11.99 2.21
CA LEU A 324 14.61 -12.56 1.03
C LEU A 324 13.25 -13.18 1.40
N GLN A 325 13.17 -13.83 2.56
CA GLN A 325 11.92 -14.36 3.09
C GLN A 325 10.91 -13.25 3.36
N ALA A 326 11.27 -12.15 4.02
CA ALA A 326 10.32 -11.04 4.20
C ALA A 326 9.93 -10.36 2.88
N THR A 327 10.87 -10.26 1.94
CA THR A 327 10.54 -9.72 0.60
C THR A 327 9.46 -10.59 -0.05
N ALA A 328 9.57 -11.91 0.10
CA ALA A 328 8.56 -12.85 -0.36
C ALA A 328 7.25 -12.73 0.40
N GLU A 329 7.28 -12.62 1.73
CA GLU A 329 6.07 -12.45 2.56
C GLU A 329 5.33 -11.14 2.23
N ALA A 330 6.05 -10.02 2.11
CA ALA A 330 5.47 -8.73 1.72
C ALA A 330 4.87 -8.75 0.30
N ASN A 331 5.54 -9.42 -0.64
CA ASN A 331 5.03 -9.60 -2.00
C ASN A 331 3.75 -10.45 -2.02
N ASN A 332 3.72 -11.58 -1.30
CA ASN A 332 2.54 -12.43 -1.18
C ASN A 332 1.38 -11.69 -0.48
N ARG A 333 1.67 -10.94 0.58
CA ARG A 333 0.66 -10.12 1.29
C ARG A 333 0.06 -9.04 0.39
N SER A 334 0.88 -8.39 -0.43
CA SER A 334 0.40 -7.40 -1.42
C SER A 334 -0.46 -8.06 -2.50
N ALA A 335 -0.09 -9.27 -2.96
CA ALA A 335 -0.92 -10.04 -3.89
C ALA A 335 -2.27 -10.46 -3.28
N MET A 336 -2.27 -10.89 -2.01
CA MET A 336 -3.47 -11.25 -1.25
C MET A 336 -4.40 -10.05 -1.08
N SER A 337 -3.88 -8.91 -0.61
CA SER A 337 -4.66 -7.68 -0.44
C SER A 337 -5.32 -7.23 -1.75
N GLU A 338 -4.63 -7.35 -2.88
CA GLU A 338 -5.22 -7.03 -4.18
C GLU A 338 -6.33 -8.00 -4.60
N ALA A 339 -6.17 -9.30 -4.33
CA ALA A 339 -7.22 -10.27 -4.59
C ALA A 339 -8.47 -10.03 -3.72
N SER A 340 -8.26 -9.70 -2.43
CA SER A 340 -9.34 -9.31 -1.51
C SER A 340 -10.08 -8.06 -1.97
N ASP A 341 -9.37 -7.05 -2.48
CA ASP A 341 -9.99 -5.84 -3.05
C ASP A 341 -10.84 -6.14 -4.30
N ILE A 342 -10.36 -7.00 -5.19
CA ILE A 342 -11.11 -7.44 -6.39
C ILE A 342 -12.40 -8.12 -5.95
N TYR A 343 -12.32 -9.04 -4.99
CA TYR A 343 -13.48 -9.74 -4.45
C TYR A 343 -14.50 -8.75 -3.86
N LYS A 344 -14.03 -7.85 -2.98
CA LYS A 344 -14.86 -6.84 -2.32
C LYS A 344 -15.57 -5.94 -3.32
N THR A 345 -14.84 -5.44 -4.32
CA THR A 345 -15.40 -4.56 -5.35
C THR A 345 -16.49 -5.24 -6.16
N LEU A 346 -16.21 -6.46 -6.65
CA LEU A 346 -17.17 -7.21 -7.46
C LEU A 346 -18.40 -7.65 -6.65
N MET A 347 -18.22 -8.03 -5.38
CA MET A 347 -19.35 -8.37 -4.52
C MET A 347 -20.20 -7.15 -4.14
N GLU A 348 -19.60 -5.99 -3.92
CA GLU A 348 -20.34 -4.75 -3.68
C GLU A 348 -21.22 -4.35 -4.89
N GLU A 349 -20.73 -4.60 -6.12
CA GLU A 349 -21.52 -4.38 -7.34
C GLU A 349 -22.75 -5.31 -7.44
N ILE A 350 -22.67 -6.49 -6.84
CA ILE A 350 -23.70 -7.54 -6.86
C ILE A 350 -24.70 -7.35 -5.72
N CYS A 351 -24.23 -7.34 -4.47
CA CYS A 351 -25.07 -7.34 -3.27
C CYS A 351 -24.82 -6.16 -2.32
N GLY A 352 -24.11 -5.12 -2.75
CA GLY A 352 -23.82 -3.91 -1.96
C GLY A 352 -25.06 -3.15 -1.50
N GLY A 353 -24.92 -2.19 -0.58
CA GLY A 353 -26.05 -1.59 0.16
C GLY A 353 -27.19 -1.04 -0.69
N SER A 354 -26.89 -0.50 -1.88
CA SER A 354 -27.85 0.06 -2.84
C SER A 354 -28.50 -0.98 -3.77
N LYS A 355 -28.03 -2.22 -3.74
CA LYS A 355 -28.48 -3.31 -4.62
C LYS A 355 -29.67 -4.06 -4.00
N PRO A 356 -30.63 -4.52 -4.84
CA PRO A 356 -31.79 -5.28 -4.37
C PRO A 356 -31.38 -6.62 -3.76
N TYR A 357 -32.31 -7.22 -3.01
CA TYR A 357 -32.15 -8.57 -2.47
C TYR A 357 -31.90 -9.59 -3.57
N ILE A 358 -30.92 -10.47 -3.36
CA ILE A 358 -30.61 -11.61 -4.23
C ILE A 358 -30.95 -12.90 -3.47
N GLN A 359 -31.54 -13.88 -4.16
CA GLN A 359 -31.82 -15.19 -3.56
C GLN A 359 -30.52 -15.92 -3.17
N PRO A 360 -30.49 -16.70 -2.07
CA PRO A 360 -29.27 -17.33 -1.56
C PRO A 360 -28.56 -18.18 -2.61
N ASP A 361 -29.28 -19.04 -3.32
CA ASP A 361 -28.70 -19.91 -4.36
C ASP A 361 -28.03 -19.14 -5.51
N MET A 362 -28.55 -17.95 -5.84
CA MET A 362 -27.97 -17.09 -6.87
C MET A 362 -26.76 -16.32 -6.31
N LEU A 363 -26.84 -15.88 -5.04
CA LEU A 363 -25.74 -15.23 -4.36
C LEU A 363 -24.55 -16.18 -4.19
N ASP A 364 -24.78 -17.45 -3.84
CA ASP A 364 -23.73 -18.48 -3.75
C ASP A 364 -23.04 -18.72 -5.10
N LYS A 365 -23.80 -18.75 -6.20
CA LYS A 365 -23.25 -18.90 -7.56
C LYS A 365 -22.40 -17.71 -7.97
N GLU A 366 -22.85 -16.49 -7.67
CA GLU A 366 -22.09 -15.29 -7.96
C GLU A 366 -20.84 -15.19 -7.09
N ASN A 367 -20.95 -15.50 -5.79
CA ASN A 367 -19.81 -15.61 -4.88
C ASN A 367 -18.75 -16.59 -5.43
N TRP A 368 -19.16 -17.79 -5.85
CA TRP A 368 -18.24 -18.76 -6.43
C TRP A 368 -17.49 -18.21 -7.66
N LYS A 369 -18.17 -17.47 -8.55
CA LYS A 369 -17.52 -16.84 -9.70
C LYS A 369 -16.53 -15.76 -9.30
N VAL A 370 -16.91 -14.89 -8.36
CA VAL A 370 -16.05 -13.78 -7.91
C VAL A 370 -14.85 -14.31 -7.13
N MET A 371 -15.05 -15.31 -6.26
CA MET A 371 -13.98 -15.99 -5.52
C MET A 371 -12.96 -16.61 -6.48
N ASN A 372 -13.40 -17.30 -7.53
CA ASN A 372 -12.48 -17.84 -8.53
C ASN A 372 -11.71 -16.75 -9.30
N LYS A 373 -12.33 -15.61 -9.60
CA LYS A 373 -11.64 -14.46 -10.22
C LYS A 373 -10.57 -13.89 -9.29
N ALA A 374 -10.88 -13.72 -8.00
CA ALA A 374 -9.93 -13.24 -7.00
C ALA A 374 -8.75 -14.21 -6.83
N LEU A 375 -9.03 -15.52 -6.70
CA LEU A 375 -8.01 -16.56 -6.60
C LEU A 375 -7.15 -16.65 -7.87
N HIS A 376 -7.76 -16.55 -9.05
CA HIS A 376 -7.01 -16.51 -10.30
C HIS A 376 -6.09 -15.28 -10.36
N SER A 377 -6.57 -14.10 -9.92
CA SER A 377 -5.74 -12.90 -9.83
C SER A 377 -4.52 -13.12 -8.92
N PHE A 378 -4.74 -13.71 -7.73
CA PHE A 378 -3.66 -14.09 -6.83
C PHE A 378 -2.68 -15.08 -7.47
N ASP A 379 -3.19 -16.18 -8.04
CA ASP A 379 -2.40 -17.27 -8.59
C ASP A 379 -1.57 -16.83 -9.81
N SER A 380 -2.12 -15.95 -10.66
CA SER A 380 -1.47 -15.43 -11.88
C SER A 380 -0.30 -14.47 -11.63
N LYS A 381 -0.21 -13.86 -10.45
CA LYS A 381 0.91 -12.99 -10.09
C LYS A 381 2.19 -13.80 -9.87
N LYS A 382 3.31 -13.37 -10.46
CA LYS A 382 4.66 -13.82 -10.09
C LYS A 382 4.92 -13.56 -8.60
N LYS A 383 5.21 -14.59 -7.81
CA LYS A 383 5.44 -14.45 -6.36
C LYS A 383 6.78 -15.08 -5.98
N MET A 384 7.48 -14.49 -5.01
CA MET A 384 8.70 -15.07 -4.43
C MET A 384 8.34 -16.11 -3.34
N GLY A 385 9.31 -16.95 -2.96
CA GLY A 385 9.17 -17.90 -1.82
C GLY A 385 8.69 -19.31 -2.18
N GLY A 386 8.45 -19.57 -3.47
CA GLY A 386 8.06 -20.91 -3.95
C GLY A 386 6.58 -21.26 -3.69
N ILE A 387 6.20 -22.48 -4.08
CA ILE A 387 4.80 -22.94 -4.08
C ILE A 387 4.27 -23.09 -2.64
N GLU A 388 5.10 -23.54 -1.70
CA GLU A 388 4.67 -23.78 -0.31
C GLU A 388 4.26 -22.49 0.40
N MET A 389 5.09 -21.45 0.34
CA MET A 389 4.77 -20.14 0.94
C MET A 389 3.54 -19.52 0.29
N SER A 390 3.48 -19.54 -1.06
CA SER A 390 2.32 -19.05 -1.79
C SER A 390 1.03 -19.80 -1.44
N ALA A 391 1.10 -21.10 -1.13
CA ALA A 391 -0.06 -21.89 -0.73
C ALA A 391 -0.60 -21.47 0.64
N THR A 392 0.27 -21.10 1.59
CA THR A 392 -0.14 -20.59 2.91
C THR A 392 -0.96 -19.31 2.77
N PHE A 393 -0.44 -18.32 2.04
CA PHE A 393 -1.16 -17.06 1.78
C PHE A 393 -2.44 -17.28 0.96
N ARG A 394 -2.44 -18.24 0.03
CA ARG A 394 -3.64 -18.59 -0.73
C ARG A 394 -4.74 -19.15 0.18
N ASN A 395 -4.39 -20.00 1.15
CA ASN A 395 -5.35 -20.54 2.11
C ASN A 395 -5.88 -19.45 3.05
N GLU A 396 -5.02 -18.53 3.47
CA GLU A 396 -5.41 -17.36 4.27
C GLU A 396 -6.38 -16.45 3.49
N LEU A 397 -6.09 -16.18 2.21
CA LEU A 397 -6.98 -15.48 1.29
C LEU A 397 -8.35 -16.15 1.22
N VAL A 398 -8.41 -17.47 0.97
CA VAL A 398 -9.69 -18.19 0.91
C VAL A 398 -10.51 -17.98 2.18
N LYS A 399 -9.87 -18.11 3.34
CA LYS A 399 -10.52 -17.89 4.64
C LYS A 399 -11.05 -16.45 4.78
N GLU A 400 -10.25 -15.45 4.40
CA GLU A 400 -10.67 -14.04 4.41
C GLU A 400 -11.89 -13.79 3.49
N LEU A 401 -11.88 -14.38 2.29
CA LEU A 401 -13.00 -14.27 1.34
C LEU A 401 -14.28 -14.94 1.86
N GLU A 402 -14.15 -16.10 2.51
CA GLU A 402 -15.28 -16.80 3.15
C GLU A 402 -15.88 -16.00 4.33
N GLU A 403 -15.02 -15.38 5.14
CA GLU A 403 -15.46 -14.49 6.23
C GLU A 403 -16.19 -13.25 5.68
N MET A 404 -15.65 -12.62 4.63
CA MET A 404 -16.33 -11.51 3.94
C MET A 404 -17.66 -11.97 3.32
N TYR A 405 -17.72 -13.15 2.72
CA TYR A 405 -18.95 -13.70 2.16
C TYR A 405 -20.02 -13.86 3.24
N THR A 406 -19.66 -14.39 4.40
CA THR A 406 -20.58 -14.59 5.52
C THR A 406 -21.23 -13.27 5.95
N GLN A 407 -20.44 -12.19 6.01
CA GLN A 407 -20.94 -10.85 6.32
C GLN A 407 -21.87 -10.30 5.23
N LEU A 408 -21.49 -10.45 3.96
CA LEU A 408 -22.29 -10.00 2.81
C LEU A 408 -23.61 -10.78 2.68
N ALA A 409 -23.60 -12.09 2.92
CA ALA A 409 -24.78 -12.93 2.92
C ALA A 409 -25.76 -12.50 4.03
N ALA A 410 -25.25 -12.27 5.25
CA ALA A 410 -26.07 -11.75 6.35
C ALA A 410 -26.64 -10.35 6.03
N HIS A 411 -25.85 -9.48 5.40
CA HIS A 411 -26.32 -8.16 4.96
C HIS A 411 -27.41 -8.28 3.88
N ASN A 412 -27.26 -9.18 2.91
CA ASN A 412 -28.24 -9.43 1.88
C ASN A 412 -29.54 -10.03 2.46
N GLU A 413 -29.47 -10.98 3.39
CA GLU A 413 -30.65 -11.51 4.08
C GLU A 413 -31.44 -10.41 4.82
N GLY A 414 -30.73 -9.41 5.37
CA GLY A 414 -31.34 -8.24 5.98
C GLY A 414 -32.24 -7.43 5.03
N LYS A 415 -32.03 -7.55 3.72
CA LYS A 415 -32.83 -6.87 2.68
C LYS A 415 -34.08 -7.65 2.25
N ASN A 416 -34.28 -8.87 2.77
CA ASN A 416 -35.38 -9.71 2.34
C ASN A 416 -36.74 -9.09 2.74
N VAL A 417 -37.43 -8.54 1.74
CA VAL A 417 -38.72 -7.86 1.88
C VAL A 417 -39.78 -8.73 2.53
N TYR A 418 -39.76 -10.06 2.32
CA TYR A 418 -40.72 -10.98 2.97
C TYR A 418 -40.51 -11.09 4.49
N ARG A 419 -39.26 -10.92 4.95
CA ARG A 419 -38.95 -10.89 6.39
C ARG A 419 -39.31 -9.53 7.01
N ILE A 420 -39.18 -8.45 6.23
CA ILE A 420 -39.50 -7.08 6.67
C ILE A 420 -41.01 -6.80 6.67
N LEU A 421 -41.73 -7.20 5.62
CA LEU A 421 -43.16 -6.96 5.45
C LEU A 421 -44.06 -8.11 5.95
N GLY A 422 -43.48 -9.25 6.34
CA GLY A 422 -44.24 -10.41 6.81
C GLY A 422 -45.16 -10.07 7.99
N THR A 423 -44.65 -9.37 8.99
CA THR A 423 -45.43 -8.98 10.18
C THR A 423 -46.54 -7.96 9.87
N PRO A 424 -46.28 -6.85 9.14
CA PRO A 424 -47.33 -5.96 8.67
C PRO A 424 -48.43 -6.64 7.85
N ILE A 425 -48.06 -7.54 6.93
CA ILE A 425 -49.02 -8.25 6.08
C ILE A 425 -49.97 -9.12 6.93
N VAL A 426 -49.45 -9.82 7.94
CA VAL A 426 -50.28 -10.63 8.86
C VAL A 426 -51.27 -9.75 9.63
N PHE A 427 -50.83 -8.63 10.19
CA PHE A 427 -51.74 -7.74 10.92
C PHE A 427 -52.74 -7.03 10.00
N LEU A 428 -52.33 -6.61 8.80
CA LEU A 428 -53.24 -6.03 7.80
C LEU A 428 -54.30 -7.04 7.33
N THR A 429 -53.92 -8.30 7.12
CA THR A 429 -54.88 -9.35 6.73
C THR A 429 -55.87 -9.67 7.85
N ILE A 430 -55.43 -9.75 9.11
CA ILE A 430 -56.34 -9.89 10.26
C ILE A 430 -57.30 -8.69 10.35
N MET A 431 -56.79 -7.47 10.14
CA MET A 431 -57.59 -6.25 10.18
C MET A 431 -58.70 -6.26 9.13
N ILE A 432 -58.38 -6.68 7.89
CA ILE A 432 -59.35 -6.81 6.79
C ILE A 432 -60.37 -7.92 7.07
N LEU A 433 -59.91 -9.09 7.52
CA LEU A 433 -60.81 -10.22 7.82
C LEU A 433 -61.75 -9.92 9.00
N GLY A 434 -61.25 -9.26 10.05
CA GLY A 434 -62.06 -8.80 11.18
C GLY A 434 -63.13 -7.81 10.74
N TYR A 435 -62.78 -6.88 9.85
CA TYR A 435 -63.73 -5.90 9.31
C TYR A 435 -64.83 -6.56 8.47
N VAL A 436 -64.45 -7.48 7.58
CA VAL A 436 -65.41 -8.25 6.77
C VAL A 436 -66.32 -9.09 7.66
N LEU A 437 -65.79 -9.77 8.67
CA LEU A 437 -66.57 -10.55 9.62
C LEU A 437 -67.58 -9.67 10.37
N GLY A 438 -67.14 -8.51 10.87
CA GLY A 438 -68.00 -7.56 11.55
C GLY A 438 -69.12 -7.03 10.64
N ALA A 439 -68.79 -6.65 9.40
CA ALA A 439 -69.75 -6.15 8.41
C ALA A 439 -70.80 -7.23 8.06
N VAL A 440 -70.37 -8.46 7.79
CA VAL A 440 -71.28 -9.57 7.49
C VAL A 440 -72.14 -9.92 8.70
N ALA A 441 -71.56 -10.03 9.89
CA ALA A 441 -72.32 -10.30 11.12
C ALA A 441 -73.37 -9.22 11.41
N SER A 442 -73.06 -7.97 11.11
CA SER A 442 -73.99 -6.83 11.23
C SER A 442 -75.19 -7.00 10.29
N THR A 443 -74.97 -7.45 9.05
CA THR A 443 -76.09 -7.73 8.12
C THR A 443 -77.01 -8.86 8.58
N PHE A 444 -76.51 -9.82 9.35
CA PHE A 444 -77.30 -10.92 9.92
C PHE A 444 -77.79 -10.66 11.36
N GLY A 445 -77.46 -9.52 11.95
CA GLY A 445 -77.87 -9.16 13.32
C GLY A 445 -77.19 -9.94 14.44
N ILE A 446 -76.08 -10.63 14.18
CA ILE A 446 -75.36 -11.45 15.17
C ILE A 446 -74.37 -10.58 15.95
N GLN A 447 -74.86 -9.94 17.01
CA GLN A 447 -74.11 -8.95 17.81
C GLN A 447 -72.78 -9.48 18.37
N ILE A 448 -72.72 -10.76 18.75
CA ILE A 448 -71.50 -11.39 19.28
C ILE A 448 -70.39 -11.39 18.22
N LEU A 449 -70.71 -11.72 16.97
CA LEU A 449 -69.72 -11.78 15.89
C LEU A 449 -69.28 -10.38 15.43
N VAL A 450 -70.16 -9.38 15.53
CA VAL A 450 -69.81 -7.97 15.30
C VAL A 450 -68.73 -7.52 16.28
N ALA A 451 -68.94 -7.75 17.59
CA ALA A 451 -67.99 -7.37 18.62
C ALA A 451 -66.64 -8.07 18.47
N VAL A 452 -66.64 -9.36 18.08
CA VAL A 452 -65.41 -10.11 17.79
C VAL A 452 -64.67 -9.56 16.57
N GLY A 453 -65.39 -9.24 15.49
CA GLY A 453 -64.80 -8.65 14.28
C GLY A 453 -64.17 -7.28 14.53
N GLU A 454 -64.91 -6.37 15.18
CA GLU A 454 -64.41 -5.02 15.54
C GLU A 454 -63.24 -5.08 16.52
N GLY A 455 -63.30 -5.95 17.53
CA GLY A 455 -62.21 -6.17 18.48
C GLY A 455 -60.93 -6.69 17.80
N ALA A 456 -61.06 -7.61 16.85
CA ALA A 456 -59.93 -8.11 16.07
C ALA A 456 -59.30 -7.02 15.18
N THR A 457 -60.12 -6.19 14.53
CA THR A 457 -59.66 -5.07 13.70
C THR A 457 -58.91 -4.01 14.53
N ILE A 458 -59.48 -3.59 15.66
CA ILE A 458 -58.85 -2.59 16.54
C ILE A 458 -57.56 -3.16 17.15
N GLY A 459 -57.58 -4.42 17.61
CA GLY A 459 -56.41 -5.10 18.16
C GLY A 459 -55.27 -5.21 17.14
N ALA A 460 -55.57 -5.61 15.90
CA ALA A 460 -54.58 -5.69 14.82
C ALA A 460 -54.01 -4.31 14.43
N ALA A 461 -54.85 -3.27 14.39
CA ALA A 461 -54.40 -1.90 14.12
C ALA A 461 -53.46 -1.38 15.22
N LEU A 462 -53.76 -1.65 16.50
CA LEU A 462 -52.88 -1.31 17.62
C LEU A 462 -51.56 -2.07 17.57
N MET A 463 -51.59 -3.38 17.29
CA MET A 463 -50.37 -4.18 17.15
C MET A 463 -49.48 -3.70 16.00
N LEU A 464 -50.08 -3.31 14.86
CA LEU A 464 -49.35 -2.75 13.72
C LEU A 464 -48.77 -1.36 14.03
N ALA A 465 -49.50 -0.51 14.74
CA ALA A 465 -49.01 0.80 15.18
C ALA A 465 -47.85 0.68 16.17
N VAL A 466 -47.95 -0.23 17.15
CA VAL A 466 -46.87 -0.53 18.11
C VAL A 466 -45.66 -1.10 17.38
N TRP A 467 -45.86 -2.05 16.46
CA TRP A 467 -44.78 -2.60 15.64
C TRP A 467 -44.08 -1.50 14.83
N GLY A 468 -44.84 -0.63 14.15
CA GLY A 468 -44.30 0.50 13.39
C GLY A 468 -43.51 1.47 14.27
N TYR A 469 -44.03 1.79 15.46
CA TYR A 469 -43.33 2.61 16.45
C TYR A 469 -41.99 1.99 16.89
N THR A 470 -41.95 0.68 17.16
CA THR A 470 -40.70 0.00 17.55
C THR A 470 -39.64 0.03 16.44
N ARG A 471 -40.07 -0.07 15.17
CA ARG A 471 -39.17 -0.06 14.00
C ARG A 471 -38.65 1.34 13.66
N ILE A 472 -39.46 2.38 13.87
CA ILE A 472 -39.07 3.78 13.59
C ILE A 472 -38.27 4.38 14.75
N SER A 473 -38.69 4.14 16.00
CA SER A 473 -38.05 4.77 17.18
C SER A 473 -36.86 3.98 17.74
N GLY A 474 -36.74 2.69 17.41
CA GLY A 474 -35.73 1.80 17.99
C GLY A 474 -35.96 1.45 19.48
N ASN A 475 -36.96 2.03 20.13
CA ASN A 475 -37.35 1.73 21.51
C ASN A 475 -38.26 0.50 21.58
N LEU A 476 -38.27 -0.19 22.73
CA LEU A 476 -39.10 -1.38 22.99
C LEU A 476 -38.85 -2.54 21.98
N ARG A 477 -37.58 -2.78 21.64
CA ARG A 477 -37.17 -3.88 20.73
C ARG A 477 -37.75 -5.24 21.12
N ASP A 478 -37.82 -5.54 22.41
CA ASP A 478 -38.37 -6.81 22.92
C ASP A 478 -39.85 -7.00 22.56
N VAL A 479 -40.64 -5.92 22.62
CA VAL A 479 -42.06 -5.93 22.24
C VAL A 479 -42.19 -6.13 20.72
N GLY A 480 -41.32 -5.48 19.93
CA GLY A 480 -41.25 -5.69 18.49
C GLY A 480 -40.95 -7.15 18.11
N MET A 481 -40.00 -7.79 18.81
CA MET A 481 -39.66 -9.21 18.59
C MET A 481 -40.80 -10.15 18.96
N GLN A 482 -41.52 -9.87 20.05
CA GLN A 482 -42.70 -10.66 20.43
C GLN A 482 -43.82 -10.56 19.39
N LEU A 483 -44.06 -9.37 18.83
CA LEU A 483 -45.04 -9.18 17.75
C LEU A 483 -44.65 -9.93 16.48
N ASP A 484 -43.36 -9.96 16.14
CA ASP A 484 -42.84 -10.74 15.01
C ASP A 484 -43.04 -12.26 15.23
N ASP A 485 -42.81 -12.77 16.45
CA ASP A 485 -43.06 -14.19 16.79
C ASP A 485 -44.55 -14.57 16.73
N VAL A 486 -45.43 -13.68 17.23
CA VAL A 486 -46.89 -13.86 17.12
C VAL A 486 -47.33 -13.90 15.65
N ALA A 487 -46.87 -12.96 14.84
CA ALA A 487 -47.19 -12.94 13.41
C ALA A 487 -46.66 -14.18 12.67
N ALA A 488 -45.47 -14.66 13.02
CA ALA A 488 -44.90 -15.88 12.45
C ALA A 488 -45.73 -17.12 12.81
N LYS A 489 -46.18 -17.26 14.07
CA LYS A 489 -47.06 -18.35 14.51
C LYS A 489 -48.40 -18.33 13.77
N ILE A 490 -49.02 -17.16 13.62
CA ILE A 490 -50.28 -17.01 12.88
C ILE A 490 -50.10 -17.40 11.41
N ARG A 491 -49.06 -16.88 10.76
CA ARG A 491 -48.74 -17.21 9.36
C ARG A 491 -48.54 -18.71 9.17
N ASN A 492 -47.78 -19.36 10.05
CA ASN A 492 -47.51 -20.80 9.99
C ASN A 492 -48.79 -21.62 10.22
N PHE A 493 -49.65 -21.19 11.16
CA PHE A 493 -50.94 -21.81 11.43
C PHE A 493 -51.87 -21.77 10.21
N VAL A 494 -52.00 -20.59 9.58
CA VAL A 494 -52.81 -20.39 8.37
C VAL A 494 -52.25 -21.19 7.20
N HIS A 495 -50.94 -21.18 6.99
CA HIS A 495 -50.32 -21.94 5.91
C HIS A 495 -50.53 -23.45 6.09
N HIS A 496 -50.42 -23.97 7.31
CA HIS A 496 -50.63 -25.39 7.62
C HIS A 496 -52.09 -25.83 7.36
N HIS A 497 -53.07 -25.00 7.70
CA HIS A 497 -54.49 -25.31 7.50
C HIS A 497 -54.99 -25.05 6.07
N ALA A 498 -54.39 -24.10 5.36
CA ALA A 498 -54.77 -23.77 3.99
C ALA A 498 -54.15 -24.73 2.95
N PHE A 499 -52.96 -25.27 3.20
CA PHE A 499 -52.19 -26.02 2.18
C PHE A 499 -51.80 -27.45 2.57
N GLY A 500 -52.05 -27.91 3.80
CA GLY A 500 -51.71 -29.27 4.24
C GLY A 500 -50.20 -29.51 4.41
N SER A 501 -49.83 -30.49 5.24
CA SER A 501 -48.43 -30.78 5.61
C SER A 501 -47.54 -31.11 4.40
N PRO A 502 -46.30 -30.60 4.31
CA PRO A 502 -45.29 -31.25 3.47
C PRO A 502 -44.98 -32.63 4.06
N TYR A 503 -44.96 -33.64 3.19
CA TYR A 503 -44.51 -34.98 3.53
C TYR A 503 -43.07 -34.97 4.04
N HIS A 504 -42.80 -35.82 5.02
CA HIS A 504 -41.46 -36.26 5.40
C HIS A 504 -40.68 -36.74 4.16
N THR A 505 -39.53 -36.12 3.90
CA THR A 505 -38.33 -36.85 3.49
C THR A 505 -37.26 -36.59 4.52
N ALA A 506 -37.10 -37.54 5.44
CA ALA A 506 -35.90 -37.65 6.23
C ALA A 506 -34.80 -38.28 5.36
N SER A 507 -33.68 -37.58 5.19
CA SER A 507 -32.36 -38.20 5.11
C SER A 507 -31.30 -37.24 5.65
N PRO A 508 -30.22 -37.78 6.25
CA PRO A 508 -29.50 -37.15 7.35
C PRO A 508 -28.44 -36.17 6.86
N LEU A 509 -28.36 -35.00 7.48
CA LEU A 509 -27.15 -34.19 7.50
C LEU A 509 -26.22 -34.74 8.59
N THR A 510 -25.41 -35.73 8.20
CA THR A 510 -24.16 -36.07 8.88
C THR A 510 -23.07 -36.19 7.82
N ALA A 511 -22.03 -35.38 8.01
CA ALA A 511 -20.70 -35.45 7.39
C ALA A 511 -20.59 -35.17 5.87
N THR A 512 -20.18 -33.94 5.53
CA THR A 512 -19.29 -33.70 4.38
C THR A 512 -18.29 -32.59 4.70
N THR A 513 -17.54 -32.78 5.78
CA THR A 513 -16.18 -32.27 5.91
C THR A 513 -15.24 -33.39 5.45
N ALA A 514 -14.89 -33.41 4.16
CA ALA A 514 -13.70 -34.06 3.57
C ALA A 514 -13.95 -34.32 2.07
N THR A 515 -13.60 -33.35 1.22
CA THR A 515 -13.22 -33.58 -0.20
C THR A 515 -12.56 -32.32 -0.76
N TYR A 516 -11.60 -31.79 -0.02
CA TYR A 516 -10.50 -31.00 -0.56
C TYR A 516 -9.26 -31.83 -0.27
N MET A 517 -8.77 -32.56 -1.28
CA MET A 517 -7.56 -33.41 -1.35
C MET A 517 -7.86 -34.79 -1.95
N ASP A 518 -8.36 -34.84 -3.19
CA ASP A 518 -7.94 -35.89 -4.13
C ASP A 518 -8.49 -35.57 -5.53
N ASN A 519 -7.67 -34.91 -6.34
CA ASN A 519 -7.78 -34.98 -7.80
C ASN A 519 -6.41 -34.66 -8.38
N LYS A 520 -5.49 -35.60 -8.15
CA LYS A 520 -4.28 -35.76 -8.94
C LYS A 520 -3.76 -37.19 -8.79
N LYS A 521 -4.39 -38.12 -9.52
CA LYS A 521 -3.75 -39.31 -10.07
C LYS A 521 -4.65 -39.88 -11.17
N ASP A 522 -4.00 -40.17 -12.30
CA ASP A 522 -4.47 -40.92 -13.46
C ASP A 522 -5.34 -40.19 -14.50
N SER A 523 -4.66 -39.34 -15.30
CA SER A 523 -4.69 -39.39 -16.77
C SER A 523 -3.67 -38.43 -17.37
#